data_AF-A0A0F9MJK2-F1
#
_entry.id   AF-A0A0F9MJK2-F1
#
_cell.length_a   1.000
_cell.length_b   1.000
_cell.length_c   1.000
_cell.angle_alpha   90.00
_cell.angle_beta   90.00
_cell.angle_gamma   90.00
#
_symmetry.space_group_name_H-M   'P 1'
#
loop_
_entity.id
_entity.type
_entity.pdbx_description
1 polymer ?
#
loop_
_entity_poly.entity_id
_entity_poly.type
_entity_poly.pdbx_seq_one_letter_code
_entity_poly.pdbx_strand_id
1 'polypeptide(L)'
;MNDNVINVIERTEVKCGCRLPLNKLLYTKCQHGRSWAIDEYGGLIEYHLLPPRVVCLCGSTRFSQAFQKANLEETLKGNVVLTIGCTTKGDDELFNDMSQEDMAELKERLDILHFRKIDWSDIVYFLNVGGYIGESTQRELDYARALGKQIRFLEDREGK
;
A
#
# COMPACT_ATOMS: atom_id res chain seq x y z
N MET A 1 -1.43 -5.05 36.38
CA MET A 1 -1.70 -4.10 35.27
C MET A 1 -0.40 -3.92 34.53
N ASN A 2 -0.34 -4.40 33.28
CA ASN A 2 0.26 -3.64 32.21
C ASN A 2 -0.21 -4.28 30.91
N ASP A 3 -1.02 -3.50 30.25
CA ASP A 3 -1.85 -3.83 29.12
C ASP A 3 -1.03 -4.03 27.84
N ASN A 4 -1.51 -5.01 27.08
CA ASN A 4 -1.73 -4.96 25.64
C ASN A 4 -0.52 -4.78 24.71
N VAL A 5 -0.36 -5.80 23.88
CA VAL A 5 0.29 -5.80 22.57
C VAL A 5 -0.05 -4.50 21.80
N ILE A 6 0.97 -3.73 21.38
CA ILE A 6 0.81 -2.59 20.46
C ILE A 6 1.76 -2.77 19.28
N ASN A 7 1.24 -3.27 18.15
CA ASN A 7 1.88 -3.20 16.84
C ASN A 7 1.87 -1.75 16.33
N VAL A 8 2.90 -0.94 16.61
CA VAL A 8 2.99 0.43 16.08
C VAL A 8 4.45 0.80 15.86
N ILE A 9 4.74 1.49 14.75
CA ILE A 9 5.98 2.21 14.42
C ILE A 9 6.62 2.75 15.70
N GLU A 10 7.65 2.07 16.21
CA GLU A 10 8.36 2.56 17.39
C GLU A 10 9.15 3.81 17.00
N ARG A 11 8.56 4.98 17.26
CA ARG A 11 9.27 6.25 17.41
C ARG A 11 10.07 6.17 18.71
N THR A 12 11.18 5.46 18.70
CA THR A 12 12.11 5.45 19.83
C THR A 12 12.87 6.77 19.82
N GLU A 13 12.77 7.57 20.88
CA GLU A 13 13.70 8.68 21.10
C GLU A 13 15.10 8.10 21.29
N VAL A 14 15.92 8.16 20.24
CA VAL A 14 17.28 7.65 20.28
C VAL A 14 18.15 8.66 21.04
N LYS A 15 18.42 8.39 22.33
CA LYS A 15 19.57 8.97 23.01
C LYS A 15 20.82 8.45 22.30
N CYS A 16 21.43 9.33 21.51
CA CYS A 16 22.83 9.34 21.07
C CYS A 16 23.62 8.04 21.38
N GLY A 17 23.90 7.22 20.34
CA GLY A 17 25.03 6.28 20.38
C GLY A 17 24.75 4.79 20.12
N CYS A 18 23.52 4.33 19.91
CA CYS A 18 23.22 2.89 19.76
C CYS A 18 23.10 2.46 18.28
N ARG A 19 23.86 1.43 17.85
CA ARG A 19 23.68 0.75 16.55
C ARG A 19 22.41 -0.13 16.59
N LEU A 20 21.54 0.00 15.59
CA LEU A 20 20.30 -0.77 15.46
C LEU A 20 20.23 -1.51 14.09
N PRO A 21 19.45 -2.60 13.99
CA PRO A 21 19.47 -3.51 12.84
C PRO A 21 18.79 -2.98 11.56
N LEU A 22 19.19 -3.61 10.44
CA LEU A 22 19.14 -3.22 9.01
C LEU A 22 17.80 -2.83 8.34
N ASN A 23 16.66 -2.81 9.02
CA ASN A 23 15.35 -2.65 8.36
C ASN A 23 14.44 -1.54 8.94
N LYS A 24 15.00 -0.62 9.72
CA LYS A 24 14.25 0.49 10.31
C LYS A 24 15.02 1.80 10.12
N LEU A 25 14.47 2.72 9.32
CA LEU A 25 14.95 4.12 9.31
C LEU A 25 14.89 4.66 10.75
N LEU A 26 16.05 5.10 11.26
CA LEU A 26 16.16 5.64 12.61
C LEU A 26 15.78 7.12 12.60
N TYR A 27 14.66 7.44 13.24
CA TYR A 27 14.19 8.81 13.41
C TYR A 27 14.79 9.39 14.69
N THR A 28 15.40 10.57 14.61
CA THR A 28 15.74 11.37 15.79
C THR A 28 15.49 12.85 15.53
N LYS A 29 14.89 13.54 16.50
CA LYS A 29 14.81 15.01 16.50
C LYS A 29 16.11 15.53 17.10
N CYS A 30 16.86 16.28 16.32
CA CYS A 30 18.02 16.98 16.87
C CYS A 30 17.58 18.15 17.74
N GLN A 31 18.35 18.42 18.80
CA GLN A 31 18.17 19.51 19.76
C GLN A 31 18.05 20.92 19.14
N HIS A 32 18.36 21.07 17.85
CA HIS A 32 18.23 22.31 17.07
C HIS A 32 16.91 22.41 16.28
N GLY A 33 15.93 21.53 16.55
CA GLY A 33 14.61 21.57 15.90
C GLY A 33 14.56 21.04 14.46
N ARG A 34 15.69 20.55 13.93
CA ARG A 34 15.75 19.91 12.60
C ARG A 34 15.39 18.43 12.70
N SER A 35 14.47 18.00 11.85
CA SER A 35 14.12 16.59 11.67
C SER A 35 14.99 16.00 10.57
N TRP A 36 15.73 14.94 10.88
CA TRP A 36 16.56 14.20 9.94
C TRP A 36 16.49 12.71 10.24
N ALA A 37 16.76 11.89 9.24
CA ALA A 37 16.98 10.46 9.38
C ALA A 37 18.40 10.10 8.94
N ILE A 38 18.92 8.98 9.43
CA ILE A 38 20.14 8.40 8.91
C ILE A 38 19.74 7.23 8.02
N ASP A 39 20.26 7.20 6.79
CA ASP A 39 20.08 6.06 5.89
C ASP A 39 20.92 4.85 6.31
N GLU A 40 20.77 3.74 5.60
CA GLU A 40 21.50 2.49 5.88
C GLU A 40 23.03 2.60 5.71
N TYR A 41 23.53 3.66 5.07
CA TYR A 41 24.95 3.93 4.84
C TYR A 41 25.52 5.01 5.78
N GLY A 42 24.72 5.55 6.70
CA GLY A 42 25.16 6.62 7.60
C GLY A 42 24.96 8.03 7.04
N GLY A 43 24.29 8.18 5.90
CA GLY A 43 23.97 9.47 5.27
C GLY A 43 22.84 10.20 5.99
N LEU A 44 23.00 11.51 6.19
CA LEU A 44 21.95 12.36 6.75
C LEU A 44 20.92 12.71 5.66
N ILE A 45 19.67 12.31 5.88
CA ILE A 45 18.53 12.68 5.05
C ILE A 45 17.72 13.76 5.78
N GLU A 46 17.53 14.91 5.14
CA GLU A 46 16.59 15.94 5.63
C GLU A 46 15.14 15.44 5.54
N TYR A 47 14.27 15.83 6.47
CA TYR A 47 12.89 15.34 6.55
C TYR A 47 12.10 15.44 5.23
N HIS A 48 12.33 16.50 4.44
CA HIS A 48 11.64 16.69 3.15
C HIS A 48 12.11 15.74 2.04
N LEU A 49 13.18 14.97 2.28
CA LEU A 49 13.75 13.97 1.38
C LEU A 49 13.49 12.54 1.89
N LEU A 50 12.67 12.37 2.94
CA LEU A 50 12.26 11.05 3.39
C LEU A 50 11.47 10.32 2.29
N PRO A 51 11.66 9.00 2.14
CA PRO A 51 10.88 8.24 1.19
C PRO A 51 9.39 8.35 1.53
N PRO A 52 8.53 8.63 0.53
CA PRO A 52 7.09 8.67 0.73
C PRO A 52 6.55 7.29 1.07
N ARG A 53 5.37 7.22 1.67
CA ARG A 53 4.69 5.92 1.82
C ARG A 53 4.22 5.42 0.46
N VAL A 54 4.29 4.12 0.26
CA VAL A 54 3.77 3.44 -0.93
C VAL A 54 2.40 2.83 -0.61
N VAL A 55 1.38 3.22 -1.37
CA VAL A 55 0.00 2.76 -1.21
C VAL A 55 -0.41 1.96 -2.43
N CYS A 56 -0.79 0.70 -2.25
CA CYS A 56 -1.38 -0.12 -3.30
C CYS A 56 -2.91 -0.01 -3.27
N LEU A 57 -3.52 0.36 -4.39
CA LEU A 57 -4.98 0.38 -4.56
C LEU A 57 -5.46 -0.97 -5.06
N CYS A 58 -6.37 -1.58 -4.32
CA CYS A 58 -7.00 -2.86 -4.66
C CYS A 58 -8.52 -2.68 -4.73
N GLY A 59 -9.19 -3.42 -5.60
CA GLY A 59 -10.62 -3.25 -5.83
C GLY A 59 -11.06 -3.71 -7.21
N SER A 60 -12.36 -3.66 -7.48
CA SER A 60 -12.87 -4.03 -8.80
C SER A 60 -12.65 -2.94 -9.82
N THR A 61 -12.03 -3.29 -10.95
CA THR A 61 -11.74 -2.41 -12.09
C THR A 61 -12.99 -1.70 -12.65
N ARG A 62 -14.19 -2.27 -12.42
CA ARG A 62 -15.48 -1.64 -12.75
C ARG A 62 -15.69 -0.27 -12.08
N PHE A 63 -15.05 -0.04 -10.94
CA PHE A 63 -15.14 1.22 -10.19
C PHE A 63 -13.97 2.16 -10.51
N SER A 64 -13.67 2.35 -11.80
CA SER A 64 -12.53 3.16 -12.27
C SER A 64 -12.51 4.58 -11.70
N GLN A 65 -13.69 5.19 -11.49
CA GLN A 65 -13.79 6.52 -10.84
C GLN A 65 -13.30 6.51 -9.38
N ALA A 66 -13.54 5.43 -8.63
CA ALA A 66 -13.04 5.31 -7.27
C ALA A 66 -11.51 5.20 -7.26
N PHE A 67 -10.92 4.49 -8.22
CA PHE A 67 -9.46 4.42 -8.39
C PHE A 67 -8.87 5.80 -8.73
N GLN A 68 -9.48 6.53 -9.66
CA GLN A 68 -9.00 7.88 -10.02
C GLN A 68 -9.05 8.83 -8.83
N LYS A 69 -10.15 8.83 -8.07
CA LYS A 69 -10.31 9.64 -6.87
C LYS A 69 -9.27 9.27 -5.80
N ALA A 70 -9.15 7.99 -5.47
CA ALA A 70 -8.19 7.52 -4.46
C ALA A 70 -6.74 7.78 -4.87
N ASN A 71 -6.42 7.64 -6.16
CA ASN A 71 -5.10 7.95 -6.70
C ASN A 71 -4.75 9.43 -6.51
N LEU A 72 -5.67 10.33 -6.89
CA LEU A 72 -5.50 11.77 -6.70
C LEU A 72 -5.34 12.11 -5.22
N GLU A 73 -6.20 11.59 -4.35
CA GLU A 73 -6.16 11.86 -2.91
C GLU A 73 -4.86 11.40 -2.26
N GLU A 74 -4.38 10.19 -2.56
CA GLU A 74 -3.12 9.68 -2.00
C GLU A 74 -1.90 10.41 -2.57
N THR A 75 -1.94 10.78 -3.85
CA THR A 75 -0.90 11.61 -4.48
C THR A 75 -0.82 12.99 -3.80
N LEU A 76 -1.96 13.64 -3.54
CA LEU A 76 -2.02 14.92 -2.83
C LEU A 76 -1.56 14.83 -1.37
N LYS A 77 -1.61 13.64 -0.76
CA LYS A 77 -1.02 13.35 0.57
C LYS A 77 0.50 13.13 0.50
N GLY A 78 1.10 13.15 -0.69
CA GLY A 78 2.52 12.90 -0.91
C GLY A 78 2.91 11.41 -0.91
N ASN A 79 1.95 10.50 -1.11
CA ASN A 79 2.22 9.07 -1.20
C ASN A 79 2.49 8.64 -2.65
N VAL A 80 3.31 7.60 -2.81
CA VAL A 80 3.45 6.89 -4.08
C VAL A 80 2.28 5.92 -4.21
N VAL A 81 1.60 5.93 -5.36
CA VAL A 81 0.40 5.11 -5.58
C VAL A 81 0.69 4.02 -6.59
N LEU A 82 0.55 2.76 -6.17
CA LEU A 82 0.52 1.59 -7.04
C LEU A 82 -0.94 1.26 -7.36
N THR A 83 -1.41 1.65 -8.54
CA THR A 83 -2.80 1.44 -8.97
C THR A 83 -2.91 0.33 -10.02
N ILE A 84 -4.14 -0.13 -10.30
CA ILE A 84 -4.45 -0.95 -11.48
C ILE A 84 -3.94 -0.28 -12.77
N GLY A 85 -3.64 -1.07 -13.80
CA GLY A 85 -3.31 -0.52 -15.12
C GLY A 85 -4.47 0.33 -15.62
N CYS A 86 -4.19 1.57 -16.05
CA CYS A 86 -5.22 2.49 -16.52
C CYS A 86 -5.84 1.95 -17.82
N THR A 87 -7.04 1.39 -17.73
CA THR A 87 -7.85 1.07 -18.89
C THR A 87 -9.08 1.96 -18.81
N THR A 88 -9.28 2.81 -19.82
CA THR A 88 -10.55 3.51 -20.07
C THR A 88 -11.70 2.56 -20.42
N LYS A 89 -11.45 1.26 -20.28
CA LYS A 89 -12.19 0.12 -20.76
C LYS A 89 -12.30 -0.85 -19.59
N GLY A 90 -13.50 -1.31 -19.27
CA GLY A 90 -13.68 -2.42 -18.32
C GLY A 90 -13.02 -3.69 -18.85
N ASP A 91 -12.87 -4.70 -17.99
CA ASP A 91 -12.37 -6.03 -18.36
C ASP A 91 -13.02 -6.54 -19.66
N ASP A 92 -14.34 -6.37 -19.79
CA ASP A 92 -15.13 -6.82 -20.95
C ASP A 92 -14.67 -6.21 -22.29
N GLU A 93 -14.21 -4.96 -22.28
CA GLU A 93 -13.69 -4.30 -23.49
C GLU A 93 -12.21 -4.61 -23.76
N LEU A 94 -11.47 -5.05 -22.74
CA LEU A 94 -10.07 -5.45 -22.87
C LEU A 94 -9.92 -6.85 -23.48
N PHE A 95 -10.90 -7.72 -23.20
CA PHE A 95 -10.86 -9.14 -23.55
C PHE A 95 -11.76 -9.52 -24.74
N ASN A 96 -12.43 -8.54 -25.36
CA ASN A 96 -13.51 -8.79 -26.33
C ASN A 96 -13.11 -9.62 -27.56
N ASP A 97 -11.84 -9.56 -27.98
CA ASP A 97 -11.31 -10.28 -29.16
C ASP A 97 -10.38 -11.46 -28.79
N MET A 98 -10.32 -11.85 -27.51
CA MET A 98 -9.43 -12.91 -27.01
C MET A 98 -10.16 -14.26 -26.90
N SER A 99 -9.42 -15.35 -27.08
CA SER A 99 -9.92 -16.68 -26.72
C SER A 99 -10.14 -16.77 -25.21
N GLN A 100 -11.02 -17.68 -24.76
CA GLN A 100 -11.26 -17.88 -23.32
C GLN A 100 -9.99 -18.35 -22.59
N GLU A 101 -9.14 -19.11 -23.26
CA GLU A 101 -7.87 -19.62 -22.74
C GLU A 101 -6.86 -18.48 -22.55
N ASP A 102 -6.68 -17.64 -23.57
CA ASP A 102 -5.79 -16.47 -23.49
C ASP A 102 -6.25 -15.45 -22.43
N MET A 103 -7.57 -15.28 -22.30
CA MET A 103 -8.16 -14.40 -21.29
C MET A 103 -7.85 -14.90 -19.88
N ALA A 104 -8.00 -16.21 -19.64
CA ALA A 104 -7.72 -16.82 -18.34
C ALA A 104 -6.24 -16.67 -17.97
N GLU A 105 -5.33 -16.95 -18.90
CA GLU A 105 -3.88 -16.80 -18.68
C GLU A 105 -3.51 -15.33 -18.38
N LEU A 106 -4.04 -14.38 -19.17
CA LEU A 106 -3.77 -12.96 -18.97
C LEU A 106 -4.29 -12.48 -17.61
N LYS A 107 -5.50 -12.88 -17.22
CA LYS A 107 -6.08 -12.54 -15.92
C LYS A 107 -5.22 -13.08 -14.77
N GLU A 108 -4.76 -14.31 -14.85
CA GLU A 108 -3.87 -14.90 -13.85
C GLU A 108 -2.56 -14.12 -13.73
N ARG A 109 -1.94 -13.77 -14.87
CA ARG A 109 -0.71 -12.96 -14.88
C ARG A 109 -0.91 -11.57 -14.28
N LEU A 110 -2.06 -10.93 -14.54
CA LEU A 110 -2.42 -9.64 -13.96
C LEU A 110 -2.70 -9.71 -12.45
N ASP A 111 -3.35 -10.79 -11.99
CA ASP A 111 -3.56 -11.05 -10.56
C ASP A 111 -2.21 -11.22 -9.84
N ILE A 112 -1.27 -11.99 -10.42
CA ILE A 112 0.08 -12.18 -9.87
C ILE A 112 0.83 -10.85 -9.80
N LEU A 113 0.75 -10.02 -10.85
CA LEU A 113 1.36 -8.69 -10.86
C LEU A 113 0.79 -7.81 -9.74
N HIS A 114 -0.50 -7.94 -9.45
CA HIS A 114 -1.15 -7.24 -8.35
C HIS A 114 -0.62 -7.67 -6.98
N PHE A 115 -0.35 -8.96 -6.77
CA PHE A 115 0.34 -9.42 -5.56
C PHE A 115 1.74 -8.80 -5.42
N ARG A 116 2.47 -8.61 -6.52
CA ARG A 116 3.79 -7.93 -6.47
C ARG A 116 3.67 -6.46 -6.12
N LYS A 117 2.61 -5.77 -6.56
CA LYS A 117 2.33 -4.39 -6.10
C LYS A 117 2.05 -4.36 -4.59
N ILE A 118 1.34 -5.35 -4.07
CA ILE A 118 1.11 -5.49 -2.62
C ILE A 118 2.44 -5.68 -1.88
N ASP A 119 3.33 -6.54 -2.38
CA ASP A 119 4.66 -6.78 -1.78
C ASP A 119 5.43 -5.46 -1.58
N TRP A 120 5.39 -4.57 -2.57
CA TRP A 120 6.10 -3.28 -2.56
C TRP A 120 5.39 -2.16 -1.80
N SER A 121 4.17 -2.39 -1.32
CA SER A 121 3.40 -1.35 -0.63
C SER A 121 3.61 -1.38 0.89
N ASP A 122 3.54 -0.20 1.52
CA ASP A 122 3.42 -0.06 2.97
C ASP A 122 1.96 -0.26 3.41
N ILE A 123 1.02 0.20 2.59
CA ILE A 123 -0.42 0.16 2.84
C ILE A 123 -1.12 -0.45 1.63
N VAL A 124 -2.07 -1.35 1.89
CA VAL A 124 -3.04 -1.80 0.90
C VAL A 124 -4.38 -1.13 1.18
N TYR A 125 -4.88 -0.36 0.21
CA TYR A 125 -6.11 0.39 0.31
C TYR A 125 -7.18 -0.22 -0.61
N PHE A 126 -8.18 -0.84 0.00
CA PHE A 126 -9.27 -1.53 -0.70
C PHE A 126 -10.43 -0.59 -1.00
N LEU A 127 -10.76 -0.43 -2.28
CA LEU A 127 -11.84 0.40 -2.79
C LEU A 127 -13.15 -0.41 -2.86
N ASN A 128 -13.71 -0.73 -1.69
CA ASN A 128 -14.94 -1.51 -1.52
C ASN A 128 -16.21 -0.66 -1.71
N VAL A 129 -16.39 -0.09 -2.90
CA VAL A 129 -17.54 0.77 -3.23
C VAL A 129 -18.86 0.05 -2.98
N GLY A 130 -19.73 0.64 -2.17
CA GLY A 130 -21.01 0.03 -1.72
C GLY A 130 -20.82 -1.28 -0.94
N GLY A 131 -19.68 -1.45 -0.26
CA GLY A 131 -19.28 -2.70 0.40
C GLY A 131 -18.87 -3.84 -0.54
N TYR A 132 -18.88 -3.64 -1.86
CA TYR A 132 -18.60 -4.71 -2.83
C TYR A 132 -17.14 -5.17 -2.77
N ILE A 133 -16.93 -6.48 -2.68
CA ILE A 133 -15.63 -7.14 -2.91
C ILE A 133 -15.85 -8.40 -3.75
N GLY A 134 -15.20 -8.43 -4.92
CA GLY A 134 -15.21 -9.58 -5.81
C GLY A 134 -14.12 -10.59 -5.45
N GLU A 135 -14.15 -11.75 -6.11
CA GLU A 135 -13.23 -12.86 -5.83
C GLU A 135 -11.75 -12.48 -5.96
N SER A 136 -11.35 -11.75 -7.02
CA SER A 136 -9.95 -11.32 -7.16
C SER A 136 -9.53 -10.38 -6.02
N THR A 137 -10.37 -9.38 -5.70
CA THR A 137 -10.12 -8.48 -4.57
C THR A 137 -10.11 -9.19 -3.22
N GLN A 138 -10.90 -10.26 -3.05
CA GLN A 138 -10.86 -11.08 -1.84
C GLN A 138 -9.54 -11.84 -1.72
N ARG A 139 -9.03 -12.41 -2.82
CA ARG A 139 -7.69 -13.05 -2.85
C ARG A 139 -6.57 -12.05 -2.55
N GLU A 140 -6.65 -10.83 -3.08
CA GLU A 140 -5.72 -9.73 -2.75
C GLU A 140 -5.76 -9.39 -1.25
N LEU A 141 -6.96 -9.34 -0.65
CA LEU A 141 -7.14 -9.08 0.78
C LEU A 141 -6.51 -10.18 1.65
N ASP A 142 -6.75 -11.44 1.29
CA ASP A 142 -6.21 -12.57 2.03
C ASP A 142 -4.68 -12.64 1.89
N TYR A 143 -4.14 -12.34 0.71
CA TYR A 143 -2.71 -12.20 0.47
C TYR A 143 -2.08 -11.07 1.31
N ALA A 144 -2.69 -9.87 1.30
CA ALA A 144 -2.22 -8.74 2.09
C ALA A 144 -2.23 -9.03 3.61
N ARG A 145 -3.26 -9.74 4.09
CA ARG A 145 -3.37 -10.17 5.49
C ARG A 145 -2.29 -11.18 5.85
N ALA A 146 -2.04 -12.16 4.99
CA ALA A 146 -0.99 -13.16 5.21
C ALA A 146 0.41 -12.53 5.32
N LEU A 147 0.65 -11.44 4.60
CA LEU A 147 1.89 -10.66 4.69
C LEU A 147 1.95 -9.67 5.87
N GLY A 148 0.86 -9.54 6.65
CA GLY A 148 0.78 -8.58 7.74
C GLY A 148 0.82 -7.11 7.29
N LYS A 149 0.40 -6.82 6.04
CA LYS A 149 0.37 -5.45 5.52
C LYS A 149 -0.63 -4.59 6.29
N GLN A 150 -0.37 -3.28 6.34
CA GLN A 150 -1.36 -2.34 6.85
C GLN A 150 -2.52 -2.24 5.84
N ILE A 151 -3.74 -2.54 6.28
CA ILE A 151 -4.94 -2.56 5.42
C ILE A 151 -5.86 -1.41 5.78
N ARG A 152 -6.42 -0.76 4.75
CA ARG A 152 -7.49 0.24 4.88
C ARG A 152 -8.61 -0.07 3.89
N PHE A 153 -9.83 0.37 4.21
CA PHE A 153 -11.00 0.25 3.34
C PHE A 153 -11.55 1.64 3.02
N LEU A 154 -12.13 1.79 1.83
CA LEU A 154 -12.81 3.03 1.40
C LEU A 154 -14.08 3.25 2.23
N GLU A 155 -14.82 2.18 2.46
CA GLU A 155 -16.03 2.17 3.29
C GLU A 155 -15.80 1.25 4.48
N ASP A 156 -16.30 1.67 5.65
CA ASP A 156 -16.17 0.89 6.86
C ASP A 156 -16.80 -0.50 6.66
N ARG A 157 -16.00 -1.53 6.93
CA ARG A 157 -16.49 -2.89 7.07
C ARG A 157 -16.90 -3.05 8.51
N GLU A 158 -18.15 -2.75 8.83
CA GLU A 158 -18.71 -3.13 10.13
C GLU A 158 -18.43 -4.62 10.35
N GLY A 159 -17.73 -4.92 11.45
CA GLY A 159 -17.44 -6.29 11.84
C GLY A 159 -18.75 -7.05 12.02
N LYS A 160 -18.99 -8.04 11.16
CA LYS A 160 -19.84 -9.18 11.46
C LYS A 160 -18.97 -10.38 11.78
#